data_AF-A0A3D5K5P4-F1
#
_entry.id   AF-A0A3D5K5P4-F1
#
_cell.length_a   1.000
_cell.length_b   1.000
_cell.length_c   1.000
_cell.angle_alpha   90.00
_cell.angle_beta   90.00
_cell.angle_gamma   90.00
#
_symmetry.space_group_name_H-M   'P 1'
#
loop_
_entity.id
_entity.type
_entity.pdbx_description
1 polymer ?
#
loop_
_entity_poly.entity_id
_entity_poly.type
_entity_poly.pdbx_seq_one_letter_code
_entity_poly.pdbx_strand_id
1 'polypeptide(L)' 'GTTTDVLDPTPYDMDALVPLEVEAGTCIAFHGCLPHWSGPNTSDQPRLAYTLHLIDGTAHYSPDNWLQRSPDLPLRGF' A
#
# COMPACT_ATOMS: atom_id res chain seq x y z
N GLY A 1 1.46 -16.48 -11.41
CA GLY A 1 2.28 -15.91 -10.31
C GLY A 1 2.29 -14.41 -10.47
N THR A 2 2.62 -13.67 -9.42
CA THR A 2 2.80 -12.21 -9.50
C THR A 2 4.18 -11.91 -10.09
N THR A 3 4.24 -11.01 -11.07
CA THR A 3 5.50 -10.45 -11.58
C THR A 3 5.61 -9.02 -11.10
N THR A 4 6.82 -8.57 -10.76
CA THR A 4 7.09 -7.18 -10.41
C THR A 4 8.04 -6.62 -11.44
N ASP A 5 7.56 -5.65 -12.23
CA ASP A 5 8.37 -4.98 -13.22
C ASP A 5 9.27 -3.95 -12.53
N VAL A 6 10.55 -3.93 -12.90
CA VAL A 6 11.49 -2.91 -12.45
C VAL A 6 11.37 -1.72 -13.39
N LEU A 7 10.64 -0.70 -12.97
CA LEU A 7 10.50 0.56 -13.72
C LEU A 7 11.70 1.50 -13.50
N ASP A 8 12.24 1.51 -12.29
CA ASP A 8 13.44 2.25 -11.91
C ASP A 8 14.35 1.33 -11.07
N PRO A 9 15.56 1.00 -11.56
CA PRO A 9 16.50 0.15 -10.82
C PRO A 9 17.31 0.91 -9.77
N THR A 10 17.13 2.23 -9.64
CA THR A 10 17.84 3.04 -8.64
C THR A 10 17.51 2.55 -7.24
N PRO A 11 18.51 2.15 -6.43
CA PRO A 11 18.25 1.68 -5.07
C PRO A 11 17.64 2.79 -4.21
N TYR A 12 16.71 2.42 -3.34
CA TYR A 12 16.28 3.33 -2.28
C TYR A 12 17.43 3.60 -1.31
N ASP A 13 17.58 4.87 -0.92
CA ASP A 13 18.48 5.23 0.16
C ASP A 13 17.88 4.77 1.49
N MET A 14 18.41 3.65 2.00
CA MET A 14 17.93 3.05 3.23
C MET A 14 18.25 3.88 4.46
N ASP A 15 19.25 4.77 4.38
CA ASP A 15 19.61 5.69 5.47
C ASP A 15 18.68 6.90 5.55
N ALA A 16 17.89 7.16 4.48
CA ALA A 16 16.89 8.22 4.42
C ALA A 16 15.51 7.81 4.96
N LEU A 17 15.33 6.55 5.41
CA LEU A 17 14.07 6.08 5.94
C LEU A 17 13.72 6.75 7.28
N VAL A 18 12.47 7.19 7.41
CA VAL A 18 11.94 7.78 8.66
C VAL A 18 10.96 6.80 9.30
N PRO A 19 11.25 6.24 10.49
CA PRO A 19 10.30 5.39 11.23
C PRO A 19 9.04 6.15 11.64
N LEU A 20 7.89 5.50 11.52
CA LEU A 20 6.60 6.05 11.93
C LEU A 20 5.93 5.14 12.97
N GLU A 21 6.35 5.31 14.22
CA GLU A 21 5.78 4.62 15.38
C GLU A 21 4.50 5.31 15.84
N VAL A 22 3.45 4.53 16.11
CA VAL A 22 2.12 5.05 16.47
C VAL A 22 1.42 4.16 17.48
N GLU A 23 0.51 4.75 18.25
CA GLU A 23 -0.36 4.01 19.18
C GLU A 23 -1.51 3.31 18.45
N ALA A 24 -2.07 2.27 19.07
CA ALA A 24 -3.24 1.57 18.56
C ALA A 24 -4.42 2.52 18.36
N GLY A 25 -5.09 2.43 17.20
CA GLY A 25 -6.17 3.33 16.82
C GLY A 25 -5.72 4.54 15.98
N THR A 26 -4.42 4.77 15.83
CA THR A 26 -3.89 5.79 14.93
C THR A 26 -4.15 5.40 13.46
N CYS A 27 -4.65 6.33 12.67
CA CYS A 27 -4.78 6.19 11.22
C CYS A 27 -3.61 6.90 10.52
N ILE A 28 -2.89 6.18 9.66
CA ILE A 28 -1.86 6.74 8.80
C ILE A 28 -2.42 6.78 7.38
N ALA A 29 -2.45 7.97 6.78
CA ALA A 29 -2.81 8.17 5.38
C ALA A 29 -1.59 8.65 4.60
N PHE A 30 -1.30 8.01 3.47
CA PHE A 30 -0.19 8.38 2.61
C PHE A 30 -0.56 8.23 1.14
N HIS A 31 0.16 8.94 0.28
CA HIS A 31 -0.04 8.93 -1.17
C HIS A 31 0.34 7.58 -1.78
N GLY A 32 -0.38 7.13 -2.82
CA GLY A 32 -0.16 5.82 -3.45
C GLY A 32 1.23 5.62 -4.07
N CYS A 33 1.97 6.71 -4.32
CA CYS A 33 3.36 6.67 -4.80
C CYS A 33 4.41 6.85 -3.71
N LEU A 34 4.04 6.93 -2.42
CA LEU A 34 5.03 7.04 -1.35
C LEU A 34 5.77 5.69 -1.20
N PRO A 35 7.10 5.63 -1.41
CA PRO A 35 7.87 4.45 -1.06
C PRO A 35 7.76 4.20 0.45
N HIS A 36 7.32 3.02 0.83
CA HIS A 36 7.14 2.64 2.22
C HIS A 36 7.53 1.19 2.43
N TRP A 37 8.03 0.89 3.62
CA TRP A 37 8.54 -0.43 3.98
C TRP A 37 8.27 -0.72 5.45
N SER A 38 8.07 -1.99 5.76
CA SER A 38 8.02 -2.45 7.14
C SER A 38 8.87 -3.71 7.30
N GLY A 39 9.83 -3.67 8.22
CA GLY A 39 10.64 -4.84 8.55
C GLY A 39 9.85 -5.94 9.27
N PRO A 40 10.45 -7.15 9.40
CA PRO A 40 9.91 -8.23 10.20
C PRO A 40 9.66 -7.79 11.64
N ASN A 41 8.58 -8.31 12.25
CA ASN A 41 8.36 -8.12 13.68
C ASN A 41 9.21 -9.13 14.45
N THR A 42 10.15 -8.65 15.26
CA THR A 42 11.06 -9.47 16.08
C THR A 42 10.64 -9.53 17.56
N SER A 43 9.51 -8.94 17.93
CA SER A 43 8.97 -8.99 19.28
C SER A 43 8.06 -10.21 19.49
N ASP A 44 7.66 -10.45 20.74
CA ASP A 44 6.67 -11.44 21.13
C ASP A 44 5.22 -10.93 21.03
N GLN A 45 5.02 -9.65 20.68
CA GLN A 45 3.71 -9.02 20.58
C GLN A 45 3.27 -8.88 19.11
N PRO A 46 1.98 -9.12 18.78
CA PRO A 46 1.48 -8.93 17.42
C PRO A 46 1.38 -7.44 17.05
N ARG A 47 1.75 -7.10 15.81
CA ARG A 47 1.60 -5.75 15.23
C ARG A 47 0.44 -5.72 14.23
N LEU A 48 -0.79 -5.77 14.74
CA LEU A 48 -2.01 -5.82 13.92
C LEU A 48 -2.28 -4.47 13.25
N ALA A 49 -2.72 -4.50 11.99
CA ALA A 49 -3.14 -3.32 11.24
C ALA A 49 -4.29 -3.67 10.30
N TYR A 50 -5.17 -2.70 10.05
CA TYR A 50 -6.20 -2.79 9.02
C TYR A 50 -5.91 -1.76 7.93
N THR A 51 -5.89 -2.18 6.67
CA THR A 51 -5.51 -1.32 5.54
C THR A 51 -6.63 -1.21 4.52
N LEU A 52 -6.82 0.00 4.01
CA LEU A 52 -7.72 0.32 2.92
C LEU A 52 -6.93 1.04 1.84
N HIS A 53 -7.20 0.70 0.58
CA HIS A 53 -6.72 1.45 -0.57
C HIS A 53 -7.91 2.17 -1.19
N LEU A 54 -7.77 3.49 -1.37
CA LEU A 54 -8.83 4.36 -1.88
C LEU A 54 -8.42 4.90 -3.26
N ILE A 55 -9.38 4.97 -4.16
CA ILE A 55 -9.21 5.48 -5.52
C ILE A 55 -10.27 6.56 -5.72
N ASP A 56 -9.90 7.67 -6.35
CA ASP A 56 -10.86 8.70 -6.73
C ASP A 56 -11.95 8.11 -7.65
N GLY A 57 -13.22 8.44 -7.39
CA GLY A 57 -14.36 7.88 -8.13
C GLY A 57 -14.40 8.27 -9.62
N THR A 58 -13.63 9.27 -10.03
CA THR A 58 -13.49 9.74 -11.42
C THR A 58 -12.23 9.21 -12.10
N ALA A 59 -11.35 8.50 -11.38
CA ALA A 59 -10.11 7.98 -11.95
C ALA A 59 -10.37 6.86 -12.96
N HIS A 60 -9.57 6.84 -14.02
CA HIS A 60 -9.51 5.68 -14.92
C HIS A 60 -8.81 4.52 -14.21
N TYR A 61 -9.54 3.43 -13.95
CA TYR A 61 -8.96 2.20 -13.42
C TYR A 61 -8.31 1.39 -14.54
N SER A 62 -6.97 1.29 -14.50
CA SER A 62 -6.20 0.64 -15.56
C SER A 62 -6.63 -0.82 -15.76
N PRO A 63 -6.82 -1.29 -17.01
CA PRO A 63 -7.04 -2.70 -17.31
C PRO A 63 -5.84 -3.58 -16.93
N ASP A 64 -4.65 -2.99 -16.80
CA ASP A 64 -3.41 -3.70 -16.44
C ASP A 64 -3.22 -3.85 -14.92
N ASN A 65 -4.12 -3.28 -14.11
CA ASN A 65 -4.08 -3.50 -12.67
C ASN A 65 -4.30 -4.98 -12.36
N TRP A 66 -3.46 -5.55 -11.50
CA TRP A 66 -3.51 -6.96 -11.13
C TRP A 66 -4.88 -7.37 -10.54
N LEU A 67 -5.48 -6.48 -9.77
CA LEU A 67 -6.81 -6.67 -9.19
C LEU A 67 -7.83 -6.11 -10.17
N GLN A 68 -8.68 -6.96 -10.71
CA GLN A 68 -9.87 -6.55 -11.44
C GLN A 68 -11.11 -7.00 -10.67
N ARG A 69 -12.12 -6.13 -10.61
CA ARG A 69 -13.39 -6.41 -9.93
C ARG A 69 -14.41 -6.94 -10.94
N SER A 70 -15.18 -7.96 -10.55
CA SER A 70 -16.27 -8.47 -11.38
C SER A 70 -17.44 -7.47 -11.42
N PRO A 71 -18.35 -7.58 -12.41
CA PRO A 71 -19.55 -6.75 -12.47
C PRO A 71 -20.45 -6.86 -11.22
N ASP A 72 -20.44 -8.00 -10.52
CA ASP A 72 -21.26 -8.21 -9.31
C ASP A 72 -20.68 -7.51 -8.07
N LEU A 73 -19.39 -7.24 -8.07
CA LEU A 73 -18.68 -6.52 -7.00
C LEU A 73 -17.81 -5.41 -7.60
N PRO A 74 -18.41 -4.41 -8.27
CA PRO A 74 -17.65 -3.38 -8.96
C PRO A 74 -16.84 -2.56 -7.95
N LEU A 75 -15.80 -1.88 -8.42
CA LEU A 75 -15.20 -0.81 -7.62
C LEU A 75 -16.30 0.23 -7.36
N ARG A 76 -16.64 0.43 -6.09
CA ARG A 76 -17.63 1.42 -5.67
C ARG A 76 -16.89 2.56 -4.96
N GLY A 77 -17.16 3.78 -5.37
CA GLY A 77 -16.91 4.95 -4.52
C GLY A 77 -17.93 5.03 -3.39
N PHE A 78 -17.75 6.03 -2.53
CA PHE A 78 -18.80 6.50 -1.61
C PHE A 78 -19.66 7.56 -2.30
#